data_AF-A0A4U7F2G2-F1
#
_entry.id   AF-A0A4U7F2G2-F1
#
_cell.length_a   1.000
_cell.length_b   1.000
_cell.length_c   1.000
_cell.angle_alpha   90.00
_cell.angle_beta   90.00
_cell.angle_gamma   90.00
#
_symmetry.space_group_name_H-M   'P 1'
#
loop_
_entity.id
_entity.type
_entity.pdbx_description
1 polymer ?
#
loop_
_entity_poly.entity_id
_entity_poly.type
_entity_poly.pdbx_seq_one_letter_code
_entity_poly.pdbx_strand_id
1 'polypeptide(L)'
;MTSFQSTIGDEEGIAEELAEGQREISIAEFFEKNKHMLGFDSGARGLVTAVKEAVDNALDATEEAGVLPDIYIEIEEVGDYYRLVIEDNGPGITKEQLPKVFGKLLYGSRFHAREQSRGQQGIG
;
A
#
# COMPACT_ATOMS: atom_id res chain seq x y z
N MET A 1 43.26 -45.40 6.56
CA MET A 1 43.85 -44.08 6.82
C MET A 1 44.10 -43.46 5.46
N THR A 2 43.44 -42.40 5.04
CA THR A 2 43.22 -41.13 5.73
C THR A 2 41.84 -40.57 5.39
N SER A 3 41.12 -40.15 6.42
CA SER A 3 39.90 -39.36 6.30
C SER A 3 40.25 -38.00 5.71
N PHE A 4 39.71 -37.68 4.53
CA PHE A 4 39.54 -36.28 4.13
C PHE A 4 38.42 -35.70 4.98
N GLN A 5 38.73 -35.45 6.25
CA GLN A 5 37.97 -34.54 7.06
C GLN A 5 38.26 -33.17 6.46
N SER A 6 37.33 -32.65 5.65
CA SER A 6 37.33 -31.25 5.29
C SER A 6 37.38 -30.48 6.59
N THR A 7 38.53 -29.89 6.88
CA THR A 7 38.66 -28.92 7.95
C THR A 7 37.62 -27.86 7.65
N ILE A 8 36.59 -27.78 8.50
CA ILE A 8 35.82 -26.56 8.71
C ILE A 8 36.87 -25.59 9.28
N GLY A 9 37.69 -25.05 8.39
CA GLY A 9 38.62 -24.00 8.68
C GLY A 9 37.82 -22.73 8.56
N ASP A 10 37.77 -22.00 9.66
CA ASP A 10 37.45 -20.58 9.78
C ASP A 10 37.63 -19.80 8.47
N GLU A 11 36.62 -19.78 7.61
CA GLU A 11 36.49 -18.74 6.60
C GLU A 11 35.91 -17.52 7.34
N GLU A 12 36.77 -16.88 8.15
CA GLU A 12 36.58 -15.49 8.59
C GLU A 12 36.39 -14.68 7.30
N GLY A 13 35.15 -14.30 7.01
CA GLY A 13 34.79 -13.60 5.79
C GLY A 13 33.50 -14.06 5.12
N ILE A 14 33.05 -15.31 5.25
CA ILE A 14 31.80 -15.75 4.56
C ILE A 14 30.62 -14.90 5.03
N ALA A 15 30.51 -14.67 6.34
CA ALA A 15 29.43 -13.88 6.91
C ALA A 15 29.50 -12.41 6.46
N GLU A 16 30.70 -11.85 6.34
CA GLU A 16 30.93 -10.47 5.89
C GLU A 16 30.68 -10.31 4.39
N GLU A 17 31.11 -11.27 3.55
CA GLU A 17 30.86 -11.31 2.11
C GLU A 17 29.36 -11.50 1.81
N LEU A 18 28.67 -12.37 2.54
CA LEU A 18 27.21 -12.51 2.45
C LEU A 18 26.48 -11.25 2.95
N ALA A 19 27.05 -10.53 3.92
CA ALA A 19 26.50 -9.28 4.42
C ALA A 19 26.66 -8.12 3.43
N GLU A 20 27.77 -8.05 2.68
CA GLU A 20 27.99 -7.05 1.61
C GLU A 20 26.94 -7.16 0.48
N GLY A 21 26.38 -8.34 0.27
CA GLY A 21 25.28 -8.56 -0.67
C GLY A 21 23.90 -8.11 -0.18
N GLN A 22 23.76 -7.76 1.11
CA GLN A 22 22.47 -7.35 1.66
C GLN A 22 22.09 -5.96 1.15
N ARG A 23 20.86 -5.86 0.63
CA ARG A 23 20.28 -4.59 0.17
C ARG A 23 18.94 -4.39 0.85
N GLU A 24 18.73 -3.19 1.35
CA GLU A 24 17.42 -2.74 1.79
C GLU A 24 16.65 -2.18 0.60
N ILE A 25 15.35 -2.49 0.53
CA ILE A 25 14.44 -1.92 -0.45
C ILE A 25 13.39 -1.09 0.28
N SER A 26 12.97 0.01 -0.33
CA SER A 26 11.87 0.79 0.23
C SER A 26 10.54 0.02 0.12
N ILE A 27 9.58 0.35 0.99
CA ILE A 27 8.23 -0.22 0.93
C ILE A 27 7.57 0.05 -0.44
N ALA A 28 7.79 1.23 -1.01
CA ALA A 28 7.30 1.58 -2.34
C ALA A 28 7.90 0.67 -3.43
N GLU A 29 9.21 0.44 -3.38
CA GLU A 29 9.89 -0.46 -4.32
C GLU A 29 9.42 -1.91 -4.15
N PHE A 30 9.17 -2.36 -2.92
CA PHE A 30 8.62 -3.68 -2.65
C PHE A 30 7.26 -3.87 -3.33
N PHE A 31 6.33 -2.92 -3.18
CA PHE A 31 5.01 -3.02 -3.78
C PHE A 31 5.02 -2.81 -5.29
N GLU A 32 5.91 -1.96 -5.82
CA GLU A 32 6.06 -1.78 -7.26
C GLU A 32 6.53 -3.06 -7.96
N LYS A 33 7.42 -3.83 -7.31
CA LYS A 33 7.82 -5.17 -7.76
C LYS A 33 6.74 -6.23 -7.53
N ASN A 34 5.80 -6.01 -6.61
CA ASN A 34 4.78 -6.98 -6.19
C ASN A 34 3.33 -6.45 -6.31
N LYS A 35 2.98 -5.83 -7.46
CA LYS A 35 1.65 -5.22 -7.69
C LYS A 35 0.45 -6.15 -7.44
N HIS A 36 0.64 -7.45 -7.63
CA HIS A 36 -0.38 -8.47 -7.36
C HIS A 36 -0.81 -8.51 -5.89
N MET A 37 0.08 -8.18 -4.94
CA MET A 37 -0.24 -8.11 -3.51
C MET A 37 -1.21 -6.96 -3.19
N LEU A 38 -1.26 -5.95 -4.05
CA LEU A 38 -2.15 -4.80 -3.94
C LEU A 38 -3.43 -4.96 -4.78
N GLY A 39 -3.62 -6.09 -5.48
CA GLY A 39 -4.79 -6.28 -6.35
C GLY A 39 -4.72 -5.54 -7.69
N PHE A 40 -3.51 -5.16 -8.15
CA PHE A 40 -3.27 -4.52 -9.45
C PHE A 40 -2.57 -5.47 -10.45
N ASP A 41 -3.02 -6.72 -10.48
CA ASP A 41 -2.52 -7.78 -11.37
C ASP A 41 -3.07 -7.68 -12.82
N SER A 42 -4.21 -7.04 -13.03
CA SER A 42 -4.82 -6.80 -14.34
C SER A 42 -5.57 -5.47 -14.40
N GLY A 43 -5.84 -4.95 -15.60
CA GLY A 43 -6.57 -3.69 -15.76
C GLY A 43 -7.99 -3.73 -15.17
N ALA A 44 -8.75 -4.79 -15.44
CA ALA A 44 -10.11 -4.95 -14.91
C ALA A 44 -10.11 -5.06 -13.37
N ARG A 45 -9.21 -5.86 -12.80
CA ARG A 45 -9.11 -5.99 -11.34
C ARG A 45 -8.58 -4.72 -10.69
N GLY A 46 -7.61 -4.05 -11.31
CA GLY A 46 -7.07 -2.77 -10.86
C GLY A 46 -8.14 -1.67 -10.77
N LEU A 47 -9.03 -1.57 -11.77
CA LEU A 47 -10.14 -0.62 -11.71
C LEU A 47 -11.10 -0.95 -10.55
N VAL A 48 -11.48 -2.22 -10.38
CA VAL A 48 -12.35 -2.64 -9.27
C VAL A 48 -11.69 -2.35 -7.91
N THR A 49 -10.40 -2.65 -7.77
CA THR A 49 -9.62 -2.36 -6.56
C THR A 49 -9.59 -0.85 -6.27
N ALA A 50 -9.29 -0.02 -7.27
CA ALA A 50 -9.26 1.43 -7.10
C ALA A 50 -10.62 2.00 -6.67
N VAL A 51 -11.71 1.55 -7.28
CA VAL A 51 -13.07 1.96 -6.89
C VAL A 51 -13.36 1.51 -5.46
N LYS A 52 -13.07 0.25 -5.12
CA LYS A 52 -13.32 -0.30 -3.78
C LYS A 52 -12.57 0.49 -2.71
N GLU A 53 -11.26 0.70 -2.86
CA GLU A 53 -10.45 1.38 -1.83
C GLU A 53 -10.90 2.83 -1.63
N ALA A 54 -11.18 3.55 -2.72
CA ALA A 54 -11.62 4.94 -2.62
C ALA A 54 -13.04 5.07 -2.05
N VAL A 55 -13.97 4.16 -2.38
CA VAL A 55 -15.32 4.13 -1.77
C VAL A 55 -15.26 3.76 -0.29
N ASP A 56 -14.43 2.79 0.08
CA ASP A 56 -14.23 2.43 1.49
C ASP A 56 -13.68 3.61 2.29
N ASN A 57 -12.71 4.34 1.73
CA ASN A 57 -12.15 5.53 2.36
C ASN A 57 -13.19 6.65 2.53
N ALA A 58 -14.03 6.90 1.52
CA ALA A 58 -15.13 7.87 1.59
C ALA A 58 -16.18 7.49 2.65
N LEU A 59 -16.61 6.22 2.67
CA LEU A 59 -17.56 5.71 3.67
C LEU A 59 -17.01 5.86 5.09
N ASP A 60 -15.78 5.41 5.32
CA ASP A 60 -15.15 5.53 6.63
C ASP A 60 -15.00 7.00 7.05
N ALA A 61 -14.67 7.91 6.12
CA ALA A 61 -14.54 9.34 6.42
C ALA A 61 -15.88 9.96 6.85
N THR A 62 -16.99 9.61 6.18
CA THR A 62 -18.34 10.07 6.54
C THR A 62 -18.80 9.49 7.89
N GLU A 63 -18.50 8.22 8.15
CA GLU A 63 -18.82 7.53 9.39
C GLU A 63 -18.08 8.14 10.59
N GLU A 64 -16.77 8.40 10.46
CA GLU A 64 -15.96 9.08 11.48
C GLU A 64 -16.48 10.49 11.79
N ALA A 65 -17.04 11.19 10.79
CA ALA A 65 -17.62 12.53 10.96
C ALA A 65 -19.09 12.52 11.43
N GLY A 66 -19.73 11.36 11.54
CA GLY A 66 -21.14 11.24 11.90
C GLY A 66 -22.11 11.86 10.88
N VAL A 67 -21.71 11.94 9.61
CA VAL A 67 -22.54 12.45 8.51
C VAL A 67 -23.10 11.29 7.69
N LEU A 68 -24.32 11.45 7.16
CA LEU A 68 -24.87 10.46 6.24
C LEU A 68 -24.08 10.51 4.93
N PRO A 69 -23.55 9.38 4.43
CA PRO A 69 -22.74 9.36 3.22
C PRO A 69 -23.57 9.76 2.00
N ASP A 70 -23.06 10.76 1.29
CA ASP A 70 -23.42 11.09 -0.09
C ASP A 70 -22.15 10.98 -0.92
N ILE A 71 -22.10 9.97 -1.79
CA ILE A 71 -20.90 9.61 -2.53
C ILE A 71 -21.23 9.57 -4.01
N TYR A 72 -20.54 10.39 -4.78
CA TYR A 72 -20.59 10.41 -6.23
C TYR A 72 -19.41 9.64 -6.82
N ILE A 73 -19.66 8.84 -7.85
CA ILE A 73 -18.65 8.02 -8.52
C ILE A 73 -18.82 8.19 -10.02
N GLU A 74 -17.75 8.60 -10.69
CA GLU A 74 -17.67 8.71 -12.15
C GLU A 74 -16.50 7.88 -12.69
N ILE A 75 -16.76 7.13 -13.76
CA ILE A 75 -15.73 6.41 -14.50
C ILE A 75 -15.83 6.84 -15.96
N GLU A 76 -14.79 7.49 -16.46
CA GLU A 76 -14.69 7.99 -17.83
C GLU A 76 -13.54 7.25 -18.56
N GLU A 77 -13.80 6.78 -19.78
CA GLU A 77 -12.73 6.27 -20.66
C GLU A 77 -12.06 7.44 -21.38
N VAL A 78 -10.74 7.56 -21.23
CA VAL A 78 -9.92 8.64 -21.77
C VAL A 78 -8.76 8.04 -22.56
N GLY A 79 -9.02 7.70 -23.82
CA GLY A 79 -8.04 7.01 -24.67
C GLY A 79 -7.76 5.61 -24.16
N ASP A 80 -6.49 5.30 -23.90
CA ASP A 80 -6.07 4.00 -23.36
C ASP A 80 -6.18 3.91 -21.82
N TYR A 81 -6.75 4.92 -21.17
CA TYR A 81 -6.83 5.04 -19.71
C TYR A 81 -8.28 5.19 -19.25
N TYR A 82 -8.51 4.89 -17.96
CA TYR A 82 -9.74 5.26 -17.26
C TYR A 82 -9.46 6.38 -16.27
N ARG A 83 -10.34 7.37 -16.22
CA ARG A 83 -10.39 8.38 -15.17
C ARG A 83 -11.49 7.99 -14.19
N LEU A 84 -11.10 7.80 -12.94
CA LEU A 84 -12.01 7.56 -11.81
C LEU A 84 -12.09 8.85 -10.98
N VAL A 85 -13.30 9.36 -10.78
CA VAL A 85 -13.58 10.47 -9.86
C VAL A 85 -14.50 9.96 -8.77
N ILE A 86 -14.14 10.23 -7.52
CA ILE A 86 -14.96 9.92 -6.35
C ILE A 86 -15.04 11.20 -5.52
N GLU A 87 -16.26 11.60 -5.20
CA GLU A 87 -16.54 12.75 -4.35
C GLU A 87 -17.40 12.29 -3.18
N ASP A 88 -17.05 12.74 -1.98
CA ASP A 88 -17.80 12.46 -0.76
C ASP A 88 -18.10 13.75 0.01
N ASN A 89 -19.11 13.69 0.87
CA ASN A 89 -19.49 14.77 1.77
C ASN A 89 -18.88 14.64 3.17
N GLY A 90 -17.75 13.93 3.30
CA GLY A 90 -17.01 13.75 4.53
C GLY A 90 -16.24 15.00 4.98
N PRO A 91 -15.42 14.87 6.05
CA PRO A 91 -14.71 16.00 6.66
C PRO A 91 -13.57 16.55 5.79
N GLY A 92 -13.19 15.83 4.73
CA GLY A 92 -12.07 16.16 3.86
C GLY A 92 -10.70 15.95 4.52
N ILE A 93 -9.65 16.33 3.78
CA ILE A 93 -8.25 16.19 4.19
C ILE A 93 -7.62 17.60 4.31
N THR A 94 -6.88 17.87 5.38
CA THR A 94 -6.20 19.17 5.52
C THR A 94 -5.06 19.30 4.50
N LYS A 95 -4.75 20.54 4.10
CA LYS A 95 -3.71 20.81 3.10
C LYS A 95 -2.33 20.28 3.49
N GLU A 96 -2.02 20.27 4.78
CA GLU A 96 -0.75 19.79 5.33
C GLU A 96 -0.64 18.27 5.30
N GLN A 97 -1.78 17.57 5.35
CA GLN A 97 -1.85 16.10 5.35
C GLN A 97 -1.94 15.53 3.93
N LEU A 98 -2.51 16.28 2.98
CA LEU A 98 -2.73 15.83 1.61
C LEU A 98 -1.50 15.16 0.96
N PRO A 99 -0.28 15.72 1.01
CA PRO A 99 0.88 15.08 0.40
C PRO A 99 1.31 13.78 1.10
N LYS A 100 1.02 13.66 2.40
CA LYS A 100 1.42 12.49 3.19
C LYS A 100 0.46 11.33 2.98
N VAL A 101 -0.84 11.60 2.95
CA VAL A 101 -1.88 10.58 2.73
C VAL A 101 -1.72 9.91 1.37
N PHE A 102 -1.40 10.66 0.31
CA PHE A 102 -1.20 10.09 -1.03
C PHE A 102 0.25 9.70 -1.36
N GLY A 103 1.23 10.26 -0.65
CA GLY A 103 2.65 10.09 -0.98
C GLY A 103 3.44 9.16 -0.05
N LYS A 104 2.84 8.69 1.05
CA LYS A 104 3.49 7.76 1.99
C LYS A 104 2.67 6.49 2.14
N LEU A 105 3.32 5.35 1.94
CA LEU A 105 2.74 4.05 2.23
C LEU A 105 2.75 3.79 3.74
N LEU A 106 1.75 3.05 4.22
CA LEU A 106 1.53 2.78 5.65
C LEU A 106 1.31 4.07 6.46
N TYR A 107 0.62 5.06 5.87
CA TYR A 107 0.31 6.33 6.51
C TYR A 107 -1.20 6.54 6.55
N GLY A 108 -1.75 6.84 7.72
CA GLY A 108 -3.19 7.01 7.89
C GLY A 108 -3.57 7.36 9.33
N SER A 109 -4.76 7.91 9.52
CA SER A 109 -5.32 8.21 10.84
C SER A 109 -5.76 6.96 11.60
N ARG A 110 -5.95 5.85 10.89
CA ARG A 110 -6.55 4.61 11.42
C ARG A 110 -5.56 3.64 12.07
N PHE A 111 -4.26 3.96 12.06
CA PHE A 111 -3.28 3.19 12.82
C PHE A 111 -3.49 3.39 14.32
N HIS A 112 -3.72 2.29 15.05
CA HIS A 112 -3.92 2.26 16.51
C HIS A 112 -5.30 2.72 17.01
N ALA A 113 -6.23 3.09 16.14
CA ALA A 113 -7.63 3.25 16.50
C ALA A 113 -8.23 1.86 16.76
N ARG A 114 -8.86 1.65 17.93
CA ARG A 114 -9.61 0.42 18.25
C ARG A 114 -11.04 0.52 17.71
N GLU A 115 -11.17 0.87 16.44
CA GLU A 115 -12.44 1.06 15.75
C GLU A 115 -12.49 0.17 14.51
N GLN A 116 -13.64 -0.43 14.26
CA GLN A 116 -13.87 -1.22 13.06
C GLN A 116 -14.03 -0.27 11.88
N SER A 117 -13.11 -0.34 10.92
CA SER A 117 -13.15 0.44 9.68
C SER A 117 -12.94 -0.49 8.48
N ARG A 118 -13.32 -0.03 7.28
CA ARG A 118 -13.14 -0.80 6.04
C ARG A 118 -11.68 -0.78 5.60
N GLY A 119 -11.01 0.36 5.72
CA GLY A 119 -9.58 0.54 5.45
C GLY A 119 -8.70 0.44 6.71
N GLN A 120 -7.71 -0.47 6.71
CA GLN A 120 -6.86 -0.72 7.90
C GLN A 120 -5.36 -0.53 7.67
N GLN A 121 -4.88 -0.74 6.43
CA GLN A 121 -3.44 -0.90 6.16
C GLN A 121 -2.72 0.39 5.76
N GLY A 122 -3.47 1.46 5.40
CA GLY A 122 -2.87 2.73 4.94
C GLY A 122 -2.07 2.58 3.63
N ILE A 123 -2.50 1.69 2.75
CA ILE A 123 -1.89 1.43 1.43
C ILE A 123 -2.86 1.58 0.25
N GLY A 124 -4.17 1.72 0.54
CA GLY A 124 -5.25 1.88 -0.42
C GLY A 124 -5.71 3.32 -0.51
#